data_AF-A0A4P7Z9H3-F1
#
_entry.id   AF-A0A4P7Z9H3-F1
#
_cell.length_a   1.000
_cell.length_b   1.000
_cell.length_c   1.000
_cell.angle_alpha   90.00
_cell.angle_beta   90.00
_cell.angle_gamma   90.00
#
_symmetry.space_group_name_H-M   'P 1'
#
loop_
_entity.id
_entity.type
_entity.pdbx_description
1 polymer ?
#
loop_
_entity_poly.entity_id
_entity_poly.type
_entity_poly.pdbx_seq_one_letter_code
_entity_poly.pdbx_strand_id
1 'polypeptide(L)'
;MNNPETKAAAEDAVFDGQSLMESWVRKPITILPPTTEAVQEAIGVDAQVAQEVVQEERNLGFGISLINETQIVLDTPLNCLRMMQWLRKMEIAKERVQCNNPERWERIWAPQIGLFEAALSDFPRRTLEVAKELDKEYDLPFPEVF
;
A
#
# COMPACT_ATOMS: atom_id res chain seq x y z
N MET A 1 23.08 27.11 -7.34
CA MET A 1 24.18 26.31 -6.77
C MET A 1 23.62 24.93 -6.47
N ASN A 2 23.90 23.94 -7.32
CA ASN A 2 23.53 22.55 -7.09
C ASN A 2 24.56 21.97 -6.12
N ASN A 3 24.19 21.79 -4.85
CA ASN A 3 25.07 21.17 -3.87
C ASN A 3 25.06 19.64 -4.13
N PRO A 4 26.19 19.04 -4.55
CA PRO A 4 26.25 17.62 -4.89
C PRO A 4 25.90 16.71 -3.70
N GLU A 5 26.10 17.18 -2.46
CA GLU A 5 25.70 16.47 -1.23
C GLU A 5 24.18 16.33 -1.08
N THR A 6 23.42 17.34 -1.51
CA THR A 6 21.94 17.31 -1.47
C THR A 6 21.36 16.41 -2.56
N LYS A 7 22.07 16.30 -3.69
CA LYS A 7 21.69 15.40 -4.78
C LYS A 7 21.98 13.93 -4.41
N ALA A 8 23.15 13.65 -3.83
CA ALA A 8 23.49 12.31 -3.34
C ALA A 8 22.55 11.86 -2.21
N ALA A 9 22.23 12.73 -1.25
CA ALA A 9 21.27 12.39 -0.19
C ALA A 9 19.82 12.18 -0.72
N ALA A 10 19.42 12.91 -1.76
CA ALA A 10 18.14 12.69 -2.42
C ALA A 10 18.14 11.41 -3.26
N GLU A 11 19.25 11.09 -3.93
CA GLU A 11 19.43 9.85 -4.69
C GLU A 11 19.49 8.62 -3.76
N ASP A 12 20.17 8.71 -2.62
CA ASP A 12 20.20 7.68 -1.58
C ASP A 12 18.81 7.50 -0.92
N ALA A 13 18.08 8.57 -0.61
CA ALA A 13 16.72 8.48 -0.08
C ALA A 13 15.72 7.92 -1.11
N VAL A 14 15.91 8.22 -2.40
CA VAL A 14 15.13 7.63 -3.50
C VAL A 14 15.50 6.16 -3.71
N PHE A 15 16.77 5.79 -3.54
CA PHE A 15 17.27 4.41 -3.64
C PHE A 15 16.78 3.55 -2.47
N ASP A 16 16.81 4.07 -1.24
CA ASP A 16 16.21 3.44 -0.06
C ASP A 16 14.68 3.35 -0.22
N GLY A 17 14.03 4.38 -0.74
CA GLY A 17 12.60 4.38 -1.04
C GLY A 17 12.21 3.35 -2.11
N GLN A 18 13.01 3.19 -3.16
CA GLN A 18 12.79 2.19 -4.22
C GLN A 18 13.07 0.75 -3.74
N SER A 19 14.14 0.55 -2.99
CA SER A 19 14.47 -0.75 -2.38
C SER A 19 13.41 -1.18 -1.35
N LEU A 20 12.91 -0.22 -0.55
CA LEU A 20 11.76 -0.43 0.31
C LEU A 20 10.52 -0.77 -0.51
N MET A 21 10.28 -0.06 -1.62
CA MET A 21 9.17 -0.34 -2.56
C MET A 21 9.21 -1.74 -3.16
N GLU A 22 10.37 -2.20 -3.62
CA GLU A 22 10.55 -3.52 -4.24
C GLU A 22 10.47 -4.66 -3.22
N SER A 23 10.89 -4.43 -1.97
CA SER A 23 10.88 -5.44 -0.93
C SER A 23 9.50 -5.65 -0.31
N TRP A 24 8.66 -4.61 -0.19
CA TRP A 24 7.33 -4.75 0.41
C TRP A 24 6.36 -5.49 -0.52
N VAL A 25 6.37 -5.25 -1.83
CA VAL A 25 5.42 -5.90 -2.78
C VAL A 25 5.62 -7.42 -2.91
N ARG A 26 6.66 -7.98 -2.28
CA ARG A 26 7.01 -9.41 -2.32
C ARG A 26 6.56 -10.18 -1.09
N LYS A 27 6.04 -9.50 -0.06
CA LYS A 27 5.56 -10.14 1.16
C LYS A 27 4.02 -10.21 1.13
N PRO A 28 3.39 -11.18 1.80
CA PRO A 28 1.93 -11.20 1.91
C PRO A 28 1.43 -10.04 2.77
N ILE A 29 0.19 -9.61 2.52
CA ILE A 29 -0.54 -8.66 3.36
C ILE A 29 -1.29 -9.43 4.45
N THR A 30 -1.17 -8.95 5.69
CA THR A 30 -2.00 -9.40 6.81
C THR A 30 -3.16 -8.43 6.99
N ILE A 31 -4.40 -8.94 6.88
CA ILE A 31 -5.60 -8.15 7.15
C ILE A 31 -6.00 -8.33 8.60
N LEU A 32 -6.09 -7.23 9.35
CA LEU A 32 -6.38 -7.24 10.77
C LEU A 32 -7.63 -6.41 11.08
N PRO A 33 -8.42 -6.79 12.10
CA PRO A 33 -9.41 -5.89 12.68
C PRO A 33 -8.82 -4.51 12.99
N PRO A 34 -9.57 -3.40 12.83
CA PRO A 34 -9.10 -2.05 13.11
C PRO A 34 -9.09 -1.75 14.63
N THR A 35 -8.47 -2.63 15.42
CA THR A 35 -8.35 -2.48 16.88
C THR A 35 -6.89 -2.58 17.30
N THR A 36 -6.54 -1.83 18.34
CA THR A 36 -5.18 -1.80 18.87
C THR A 36 -4.75 -3.21 19.30
N GLU A 37 -5.64 -3.96 19.95
CA GLU A 37 -5.38 -5.30 20.45
C GLU A 37 -5.02 -6.27 19.31
N ALA A 38 -5.76 -6.25 18.19
CA ALA A 38 -5.49 -7.12 17.06
C ALA A 38 -4.14 -6.84 16.41
N VAL A 39 -3.76 -5.56 16.32
CA VAL A 39 -2.44 -5.14 15.79
C VAL A 39 -1.32 -5.56 16.75
N GLN A 40 -1.50 -5.38 18.06
CA GLN A 40 -0.50 -5.80 19.06
C GLN A 40 -0.27 -7.31 19.03
N GLU A 41 -1.34 -8.10 19.04
CA GLU A 41 -1.25 -9.57 19.05
C GLU A 41 -0.61 -10.12 17.79
N ALA A 42 -0.92 -9.55 16.62
CA ALA A 42 -0.39 -10.03 15.35
C ALA A 42 1.09 -9.71 15.14
N ILE A 43 1.58 -8.56 15.65
CA ILE A 43 2.90 -8.01 15.29
C ILE A 43 3.86 -7.98 16.48
N GLY A 44 3.36 -8.14 17.71
CA GLY A 44 4.17 -8.09 18.93
C GLY A 44 4.72 -6.69 19.23
N VAL A 45 3.94 -5.65 18.98
CA VAL A 45 4.32 -4.23 19.23
C VAL A 45 3.65 -3.68 20.49
N ASP A 46 4.18 -2.58 21.01
CA ASP A 46 3.55 -1.86 22.11
C ASP A 46 2.23 -1.20 21.69
N ALA A 47 1.44 -0.78 22.70
CA ALA A 47 0.10 -0.24 22.49
C ALA A 47 0.11 1.10 21.74
N GLN A 48 1.15 1.89 21.89
CA GLN A 48 1.29 3.19 21.23
C GLN A 48 1.50 2.97 19.72
N VAL A 49 2.42 2.08 19.35
CA VAL A 49 2.67 1.73 17.93
C VAL A 49 1.43 1.14 17.29
N ALA A 50 0.72 0.24 17.99
CA ALA A 50 -0.52 -0.32 17.47
C ALA A 50 -1.62 0.73 17.30
N GLN A 51 -1.73 1.68 18.21
CA GLN A 51 -2.67 2.80 18.11
C GLN A 51 -2.34 3.68 16.89
N GLU A 52 -1.08 3.99 16.64
CA GLU A 52 -0.62 4.74 15.47
C GLU A 52 -0.95 4.03 14.15
N VAL A 53 -0.89 2.69 14.12
CA VAL A 53 -1.33 1.90 12.96
C VAL A 53 -2.84 2.03 12.76
N VAL A 54 -3.64 1.88 13.83
CA VAL A 54 -5.11 2.00 13.78
C VAL A 54 -5.55 3.40 13.35
N GLN A 55 -4.81 4.43 13.76
CA GLN A 55 -5.04 5.83 13.38
C GLN A 55 -4.48 6.18 12.00
N GLU A 56 -3.95 5.19 11.26
CA GLU A 56 -3.31 5.34 9.94
C GLU A 56 -2.09 6.30 9.91
N GLU A 57 -1.52 6.65 11.05
CA GLU A 57 -0.34 7.54 11.13
C GLU A 57 0.92 6.90 10.55
N ARG A 58 0.94 5.56 10.47
CA ARG A 58 2.02 4.76 9.87
C ARG A 58 1.67 4.21 8.48
N ASN A 59 0.58 4.68 7.89
CA ASN A 59 0.13 4.25 6.57
C ASN A 59 1.03 4.83 5.47
N LEU A 60 1.40 4.02 4.49
CA LEU A 60 2.20 4.43 3.33
C LEU A 60 1.38 5.17 2.26
N GLY A 61 0.16 5.61 2.57
CA GLY A 61 -0.77 6.28 1.66
C GLY A 61 -1.66 5.33 0.84
N PHE A 62 -1.41 4.02 0.91
CA PHE A 62 -2.11 2.99 0.13
C PHE A 62 -3.07 2.13 0.95
N GLY A 63 -3.29 2.46 2.23
CA GLY A 63 -4.03 1.58 3.13
C GLY A 63 -3.16 0.50 3.81
N ILE A 64 -1.83 0.60 3.66
CA ILE A 64 -0.85 -0.39 4.12
C ILE A 64 0.13 0.25 5.10
N SER A 65 0.34 -0.41 6.22
CA SER A 65 1.41 -0.10 7.18
C SER A 65 2.48 -1.18 7.11
N LEU A 66 3.76 -0.80 7.04
CA LEU A 66 4.89 -1.73 7.11
C LEU A 66 5.54 -1.64 8.51
N ILE A 67 5.36 -2.66 9.33
CA ILE A 67 5.83 -2.73 10.72
C ILE A 67 6.61 -4.02 10.92
N ASN A 68 7.85 -3.94 11.40
CA ASN A 68 8.72 -5.10 11.63
C ASN A 68 8.67 -6.07 10.44
N GLU A 69 8.90 -5.55 9.22
CA GLU A 69 8.89 -6.33 7.99
C GLU A 69 7.54 -6.97 7.60
N THR A 70 6.48 -6.70 8.35
CA THR A 70 5.12 -7.21 8.14
C THR A 70 4.24 -6.12 7.55
N GLN A 71 3.48 -6.48 6.51
CA GLN A 71 2.50 -5.59 5.90
C GLN A 71 1.15 -5.79 6.55
N ILE A 72 0.56 -4.69 7.00
CA ILE A 72 -0.71 -4.69 7.71
C ILE A 72 -1.67 -3.83 6.93
N VAL A 73 -2.87 -4.37 6.74
CA VAL A 73 -4.01 -3.64 6.24
C VAL A 73 -5.13 -3.81 7.25
N LEU A 74 -5.74 -2.70 7.65
CA LEU A 74 -6.88 -2.77 8.55
C LEU A 74 -8.15 -3.12 7.76
N ASP A 75 -8.96 -4.03 8.30
CA ASP A 75 -10.29 -4.43 7.82
C ASP A 75 -11.26 -3.25 7.92
N THR A 76 -11.11 -2.29 7.00
CA THR A 76 -11.98 -1.13 6.87
C THR A 76 -12.46 -1.01 5.42
N PRO A 77 -13.71 -0.53 5.21
CA PRO A 77 -14.20 -0.28 3.86
C PRO A 77 -13.32 0.70 3.08
N LEU A 78 -12.70 1.68 3.78
CA LEU A 78 -11.80 2.65 3.16
C LEU A 78 -10.52 2.01 2.62
N ASN A 79 -9.88 1.09 3.36
CA ASN A 79 -8.68 0.40 2.87
C ASN A 79 -9.00 -0.56 1.74
N CYS A 80 -10.14 -1.24 1.82
CA CYS A 80 -10.64 -2.05 0.72
C CYS A 80 -10.90 -1.19 -0.53
N LEU A 81 -11.54 -0.03 -0.38
CA LEU A 81 -11.77 0.93 -1.46
C LEU A 81 -10.46 1.42 -2.08
N ARG A 82 -9.46 1.77 -1.25
CA ARG A 82 -8.12 2.19 -1.71
C ARG A 82 -7.50 1.16 -2.64
N MET A 83 -7.54 -0.12 -2.26
CA MET A 83 -6.99 -1.20 -3.09
C MET A 83 -7.78 -1.39 -4.40
N MET A 84 -9.11 -1.38 -4.33
CA MET A 84 -9.97 -1.53 -5.51
C MET A 84 -9.70 -0.43 -6.56
N GLN A 85 -9.64 0.82 -6.12
CA GLN A 85 -9.40 1.95 -7.02
C GLN A 85 -7.96 2.00 -7.52
N TRP A 86 -6.99 1.61 -6.68
CA TRP A 86 -5.60 1.51 -7.10
C TRP A 86 -5.41 0.49 -8.22
N LEU A 87 -5.97 -0.71 -8.07
CA LEU A 87 -5.93 -1.74 -9.12
C LEU A 87 -6.52 -1.24 -10.44
N ARG A 88 -7.64 -0.53 -10.39
CA ARG A 88 -8.26 0.07 -11.59
C ARG A 88 -7.36 1.11 -12.23
N LYS A 89 -6.74 1.98 -11.43
CA LYS A 89 -5.79 3.00 -11.92
C LYS A 89 -4.58 2.36 -12.58
N MET A 90 -4.06 1.28 -12.01
CA MET A 90 -2.95 0.50 -12.55
C MET A 90 -3.30 -0.17 -13.88
N GLU A 91 -4.50 -0.74 -14.00
CA GLU A 91 -4.95 -1.34 -15.26
C GLU A 91 -5.08 -0.30 -16.38
N ILE A 92 -5.63 0.87 -16.09
CA ILE A 92 -5.71 1.99 -17.05
C ILE A 92 -4.32 2.47 -17.48
N ALA A 93 -3.35 2.49 -16.57
CA ALA A 93 -2.00 2.97 -16.84
C ALA A 93 -1.06 1.91 -17.44
N LYS A 94 -1.46 0.64 -17.45
CA LYS A 94 -0.61 -0.53 -17.74
C LYS A 94 0.20 -0.40 -19.02
N GLU A 95 -0.46 -0.20 -20.16
CA GLU A 95 0.22 -0.14 -21.46
C GLU A 95 1.27 0.98 -21.51
N ARG A 96 0.90 2.16 -20.99
CA ARG A 96 1.80 3.33 -20.93
C ARG A 96 3.03 3.03 -20.07
N VAL A 97 2.82 2.45 -18.88
CA VAL A 97 3.91 2.16 -17.93
C VAL A 97 4.82 1.07 -18.48
N GLN A 98 4.25 0.02 -19.10
CA GLN A 98 5.03 -1.04 -19.75
C GLN A 98 5.89 -0.50 -20.89
N CYS A 99 5.38 0.45 -21.67
CA CYS A 99 6.14 1.07 -22.76
C CYS A 99 7.23 2.01 -22.25
N ASN A 100 6.92 2.85 -21.25
CA ASN A 100 7.83 3.91 -20.80
C ASN A 100 8.85 3.41 -19.78
N ASN A 101 8.46 2.49 -18.90
CA ASN A 101 9.23 2.02 -17.74
C ASN A 101 9.04 0.50 -17.50
N PRO A 102 9.44 -0.37 -18.45
CA PRO A 102 9.20 -1.81 -18.38
C PRO A 102 9.83 -2.48 -17.15
N GLU A 103 11.05 -2.07 -16.76
CA GLU A 103 11.70 -2.64 -15.57
C GLU A 103 10.92 -2.34 -14.27
N ARG A 104 10.39 -1.12 -14.16
CA ARG A 104 9.58 -0.71 -13.00
C ARG A 104 8.25 -1.45 -12.98
N TRP A 105 7.67 -1.69 -14.16
CA TRP A 105 6.48 -2.53 -14.29
C TRP A 105 6.71 -3.93 -13.70
N GLU A 106 7.78 -4.60 -14.15
CA GLU A 106 8.09 -5.97 -13.73
C GLU A 106 8.45 -6.08 -12.24
N ARG A 107 9.18 -5.11 -11.70
CA ARG A 107 9.71 -5.19 -10.34
C ARG A 107 8.75 -4.73 -9.25
N ILE A 108 7.87 -3.78 -9.56
CA ILE A 108 7.04 -3.10 -8.55
C ILE A 108 5.56 -3.31 -8.86
N TRP A 109 5.13 -2.86 -10.04
CA TRP A 109 3.71 -2.70 -10.34
C TRP A 109 2.98 -4.03 -10.57
N ALA A 110 3.55 -4.94 -11.37
CA ALA A 110 2.96 -6.25 -11.60
C ALA A 110 2.87 -7.09 -10.31
N PRO A 111 3.93 -7.17 -9.46
CA PRO A 111 3.82 -7.80 -8.15
C PRO A 111 2.76 -7.17 -7.24
N GLN A 112 2.68 -5.83 -7.22
CA GLN A 112 1.70 -5.12 -6.39
C GLN A 112 0.24 -5.45 -6.79
N ILE A 113 -0.03 -5.61 -8.09
CA ILE A 113 -1.35 -6.02 -8.57
C ILE A 113 -1.74 -7.35 -7.94
N GLY A 114 -0.90 -8.38 -8.08
CA GLY A 114 -1.19 -9.70 -7.52
C GLY A 114 -1.33 -9.68 -6.00
N LEU A 115 -0.53 -8.85 -5.32
CA LEU A 115 -0.62 -8.67 -3.87
C LEU A 115 -1.98 -8.07 -3.44
N PHE A 116 -2.48 -7.07 -4.15
CA PHE A 116 -3.74 -6.41 -3.82
C PHE A 116 -4.94 -7.27 -4.20
N GLU A 117 -4.86 -8.02 -5.30
CA GLU A 117 -5.89 -9.00 -5.67
C GLU A 117 -6.01 -10.12 -4.62
N ALA A 118 -4.88 -10.60 -4.11
CA ALA A 118 -4.84 -11.57 -3.02
C ALA A 118 -5.47 -10.98 -1.74
N ALA A 119 -5.04 -9.78 -1.33
CA ALA A 119 -5.61 -9.12 -0.15
C ALA A 119 -7.12 -8.89 -0.30
N LEU A 120 -7.60 -8.40 -1.44
CA LEU A 120 -9.04 -8.21 -1.69
C LEU A 120 -9.84 -9.51 -1.62
N SER A 121 -9.22 -10.65 -1.93
CA SER A 121 -9.84 -11.97 -1.79
C SER A 121 -9.95 -12.42 -0.33
N ASP A 122 -9.08 -11.92 0.54
CA ASP A 122 -9.02 -12.24 1.97
C ASP A 122 -9.86 -11.28 2.84
N PHE A 123 -10.28 -10.13 2.31
CA PHE A 123 -11.16 -9.20 3.03
C PHE A 123 -12.51 -9.84 3.38
N PRO A 124 -13.07 -9.57 4.57
CA PRO A 124 -14.43 -9.99 4.91
C PRO A 124 -15.45 -9.47 3.90
N ARG A 125 -16.36 -10.34 3.46
CA ARG A 125 -17.41 -10.03 2.47
C ARG A 125 -18.20 -8.76 2.81
N ARG A 126 -18.54 -8.56 4.08
CA ARG A 126 -19.25 -7.36 4.57
C ARG A 126 -18.48 -6.06 4.25
N THR A 127 -17.17 -6.09 4.38
CA THR A 127 -16.29 -4.94 4.16
C THR A 127 -16.19 -4.64 2.68
N LEU A 128 -16.03 -5.68 1.85
CA LEU A 128 -16.05 -5.58 0.39
C LEU A 128 -17.36 -5.00 -0.15
N GLU A 129 -18.49 -5.42 0.40
CA GLU A 129 -19.81 -4.91 -0.01
C GLU A 129 -19.95 -3.41 0.29
N VAL A 130 -19.54 -2.96 1.48
CA VAL A 130 -19.55 -1.53 1.81
C VAL A 130 -18.57 -0.75 0.94
N ALA A 131 -17.37 -1.27 0.71
CA ALA A 131 -16.38 -0.62 -0.16
C ALA A 131 -16.90 -0.45 -1.60
N LYS A 132 -17.63 -1.42 -2.14
CA LYS A 132 -18.27 -1.32 -3.46
C LYS A 132 -19.36 -0.26 -3.55
N GLU A 133 -20.08 0.01 -2.46
CA GLU A 133 -21.03 1.12 -2.42
C GLU A 133 -20.29 2.46 -2.39
N LEU A 134 -19.23 2.57 -1.57
CA LEU A 134 -18.40 3.79 -1.52
C LEU A 134 -17.71 4.08 -2.86
N ASP A 135 -17.29 3.05 -3.62
CA ASP A 135 -16.66 3.19 -4.94
C ASP A 135 -17.56 3.86 -5.99
N LYS A 136 -18.89 3.85 -5.77
CA LYS A 136 -19.83 4.56 -6.65
C LYS A 136 -19.89 6.06 -6.36
N GLU A 137 -19.52 6.46 -5.15
CA GLU A 137 -19.73 7.81 -4.61
C GLU A 137 -18.44 8.61 -4.49
N TYR A 138 -17.31 7.94 -4.26
CA TYR A 138 -16.03 8.56 -3.95
C TYR A 138 -14.94 8.13 -4.92
N ASP A 139 -14.14 9.09 -5.38
CA ASP A 139 -12.87 8.84 -6.08
C ASP A 139 -11.73 9.30 -5.17
N LEU A 140 -10.86 8.37 -4.77
CA LEU A 140 -9.78 8.67 -3.85
C LEU A 140 -8.57 9.27 -4.58
N PRO A 141 -7.90 10.26 -4.00
CA PRO A 141 -6.72 10.84 -4.61
C PRO A 141 -5.56 9.84 -4.53
N PHE A 142 -5.03 9.44 -5.68
CA PHE A 142 -3.82 8.61 -5.78
C PHE A 142 -2.68 9.35 -6.49
N PRO A 143 -1.41 9.06 -6.17
CA PRO A 143 -0.27 9.52 -6.95
C PRO A 143 -0.39 9.16 -8.43
N GLU A 144 0.18 9.97 -9.32
CA GLU A 144 0.25 9.62 -10.75
C GLU A 144 1.17 8.41 -10.98
N VAL A 145 0.75 7.55 -11.91
CA VAL A 145 1.51 6.36 -12.32
C VAL A 145 2.35 6.75 -13.55
N PHE A 146 3.64 7.02 -13.33
CA PHE A 146 4.62 7.37 -14.37
C PHE A 146 5.47 6.18 -14.78
#